data_AF-A0A438GPR6-F1
#
_entry.id   AF-A0A438GPR6-F1
#
_cell.length_a   1.000
_cell.length_b   1.000
_cell.length_c   1.000
_cell.angle_alpha   90.00
_cell.angle_beta   90.00
_cell.angle_gamma   90.00
#
_symmetry.space_group_name_H-M   'P 1'
#
loop_
_entity.id
_entity.type
_entity.pdbx_description
1 polymer ?
#
loop_
_entity_poly.entity_id
_entity_poly.type
_entity_poly.pdbx_seq_one_letter_code
_entity_poly.pdbx_strand_id
1 'polypeptide(L)'
;MEWGLQTLPFLRTLQIEGCEKERFPEERFLPSTLTSLEIWGFPNLKSLDNKGLQHLTSLETLDILKCEKLKSFPKQGLPSSLSRLYIEKCPLLKKRCQRDKGKEWPNVSHILA
;
A
#
# COMPACT_ATOMS: atom_id res chain seq x y z
N MET A 1 9.47 -9.04 -13.44
CA MET A 1 10.33 -7.84 -13.32
C MET A 1 10.72 -7.77 -11.86
N GLU A 2 12.00 -7.95 -11.54
CA GLU A 2 12.49 -7.88 -10.16
C GLU A 2 13.07 -6.48 -9.94
N TRP A 3 12.54 -5.72 -8.97
CA TRP A 3 12.98 -4.33 -8.79
C TRP A 3 14.31 -4.19 -8.04
N GLY A 4 14.80 -5.25 -7.39
CA GLY A 4 16.11 -5.29 -6.74
C GLY A 4 16.30 -4.33 -5.55
N LEU A 5 15.25 -3.62 -5.11
CA LEU A 5 15.36 -2.56 -4.10
C LEU A 5 15.65 -3.10 -2.70
N GLN A 6 15.43 -4.40 -2.46
CA GLN A 6 15.76 -5.05 -1.19
C GLN A 6 17.26 -4.97 -0.83
N THR A 7 18.12 -4.63 -1.80
CA THR A 7 19.57 -4.49 -1.61
C THR A 7 20.00 -3.08 -1.19
N LEU A 8 19.05 -2.13 -1.05
CA LEU A 8 19.34 -0.74 -0.72
C LEU A 8 19.17 -0.48 0.79
N PRO A 9 20.24 -0.56 1.61
CA PRO A 9 20.14 -0.55 3.08
C PRO A 9 19.66 0.79 3.66
N PHE A 10 19.75 1.86 2.88
CA PHE A 10 19.39 3.21 3.30
C PHE A 10 18.09 3.72 2.67
N LEU A 11 17.40 2.91 1.86
CA LEU A 11 16.15 3.34 1.27
C LEU A 11 15.09 3.49 2.37
N ARG A 12 14.60 4.72 2.56
CA ARG A 12 13.58 5.08 3.55
C ARG A 12 12.26 5.48 2.89
N THR A 13 12.35 6.20 1.78
CA THR A 13 11.20 6.67 1.02
C THR A 13 11.23 6.04 -0.36
N LEU A 14 10.10 5.49 -0.79
CA LEU A 14 9.92 4.98 -2.14
C LEU A 14 8.60 5.49 -2.70
N GLN A 15 8.67 6.05 -3.90
CA GLN A 15 7.51 6.40 -4.71
C GLN A 15 7.44 5.44 -5.89
N ILE A 16 6.26 4.89 -6.11
CA ILE A 16 5.96 3.95 -7.19
C ILE A 16 4.86 4.57 -8.04
N GLU A 17 5.17 4.88 -9.29
CA GLU A 17 4.17 5.22 -10.29
C GLU A 17 3.90 4.02 -11.18
N GLY A 18 2.62 3.65 -11.29
CA GLY A 18 2.17 2.55 -12.14
C GLY A 18 1.73 3.02 -13.52
N CYS A 19 1.92 2.17 -14.52
CA CYS A 19 1.35 2.32 -15.85
C CYS A 19 0.23 1.29 -16.13
N GLU A 20 -0.50 1.45 -17.24
CA GLU A 20 -1.68 0.62 -17.57
C GLU A 20 -1.44 -0.90 -17.56
N LYS A 21 -0.26 -1.35 -17.96
CA LYS A 21 0.09 -2.77 -18.09
C LYS A 21 0.77 -3.33 -16.84
N GLU A 22 1.08 -2.48 -15.88
CA GLU A 22 1.90 -2.85 -14.73
C GLU A 22 1.06 -3.42 -13.60
N ARG A 23 1.64 -4.41 -12.94
CA ARG A 23 1.13 -4.97 -11.69
C ARG A 23 2.02 -4.45 -10.58
N PHE A 24 1.44 -4.27 -9.40
CA PHE A 24 2.23 -4.00 -8.21
C PHE A 24 3.24 -5.15 -7.98
N PRO A 25 4.48 -4.86 -7.53
CA PRO A 25 5.54 -5.85 -7.36
C PRO A 25 5.08 -6.98 -6.43
N GLU A 26 5.54 -8.20 -6.72
CA GLU A 26 5.34 -9.34 -5.81
C GLU A 26 6.27 -9.24 -4.58
N GLU A 27 6.06 -10.15 -3.63
CA GLU A 27 6.74 -10.23 -2.33
C GLU A 27 8.26 -9.95 -2.37
N ARG A 28 8.78 -9.30 -1.31
CA ARG A 28 10.23 -9.09 -1.04
C ARG A 28 11.01 -8.17 -1.99
N PHE A 29 10.36 -7.49 -2.93
CA PHE A 29 11.04 -6.46 -3.73
C PHE A 29 11.19 -5.12 -3.02
N LEU A 30 10.44 -4.90 -1.93
CA LEU A 30 10.49 -3.69 -1.13
C LEU A 30 11.34 -3.92 0.13
N PRO A 31 12.34 -3.06 0.41
CA PRO A 31 13.19 -3.22 1.59
C PRO A 31 12.40 -2.92 2.88
N SER A 32 12.62 -3.72 3.92
CA SER A 32 11.99 -3.52 5.25
C SER A 32 12.42 -2.23 5.95
N THR A 33 13.42 -1.55 5.40
CA THR A 33 13.91 -0.26 5.88
C THR A 33 13.02 0.92 5.48
N LEU A 34 12.05 0.71 4.59
CA LEU A 34 11.12 1.78 4.18
C LEU A 34 10.31 2.28 5.37
N THR A 35 10.29 3.60 5.53
CA THR A 35 9.43 4.33 6.47
C THR A 35 8.28 5.02 5.74
N SER A 36 8.43 5.31 4.44
CA SER A 36 7.40 5.94 3.62
C SER A 36 7.27 5.26 2.26
N LEU A 37 6.03 4.89 1.89
CA LEU A 37 5.69 4.29 0.61
C LEU A 37 4.56 5.06 -0.04
N GLU A 38 4.81 5.57 -1.25
CA GLU A 38 3.79 6.22 -2.08
C GLU A 38 3.49 5.37 -3.31
N ILE A 39 2.20 5.13 -3.57
CA ILE A 39 1.70 4.32 -4.67
C ILE A 39 0.76 5.18 -5.50
N TRP A 40 1.17 5.50 -6.72
CA TRP A 40 0.49 6.45 -7.56
C TRP A 40 0.12 5.85 -8.92
N GLY A 41 -1.09 6.15 -9.38
CA GLY A 41 -1.41 6.06 -10.81
C GLY A 41 -1.54 4.66 -11.37
N PHE A 42 -1.91 3.64 -10.58
CA PHE A 42 -2.20 2.30 -11.12
C PHE A 42 -3.67 2.15 -11.55
N PRO A 43 -4.03 2.33 -12.85
CA PRO A 43 -5.43 2.29 -13.29
C PRO A 43 -6.03 0.88 -13.26
N ASN A 44 -5.20 -0.16 -13.32
CA ASN A 44 -5.63 -1.56 -13.40
C ASN A 44 -5.39 -2.39 -12.13
N LEU A 45 -4.77 -1.78 -11.11
CA LEU A 45 -4.48 -2.46 -9.86
C LEU A 45 -5.74 -2.70 -9.03
N LYS A 46 -6.02 -3.97 -8.71
CA LYS A 46 -7.22 -4.37 -7.95
C LYS A 46 -6.95 -4.61 -6.47
N SER A 47 -5.72 -5.01 -6.13
CA SER A 47 -5.22 -5.33 -4.79
C SER A 47 -3.72 -5.09 -4.75
N LEU A 48 -3.19 -4.70 -3.59
CA LEU A 48 -1.76 -4.41 -3.36
C LEU A 48 -0.90 -5.68 -3.17
N ASP A 49 -1.07 -6.69 -4.02
CA ASP A 49 -0.52 -8.06 -3.87
C ASP A 49 -1.37 -9.03 -3.01
N ASN A 50 -0.89 -10.27 -2.95
CA ASN A 50 -1.55 -11.43 -2.35
C ASN A 50 -0.92 -11.89 -1.02
N LYS A 51 0.23 -11.33 -0.65
CA LYS A 51 1.09 -11.85 0.41
C LYS A 51 1.52 -10.82 1.46
N GLY A 52 1.28 -9.53 1.26
CA GLY A 52 1.25 -8.54 2.35
C GLY A 52 2.25 -7.40 2.20
N LEU A 53 1.93 -6.29 2.88
CA LEU A 53 2.90 -5.24 3.24
C LEU A 53 3.46 -5.44 4.65
N GLN A 54 3.11 -6.53 5.34
CA GLN A 54 3.48 -6.78 6.73
C GLN A 54 4.99 -6.92 6.96
N HIS A 55 5.76 -7.33 5.95
CA HIS A 55 7.21 -7.43 6.06
C HIS A 55 7.89 -6.05 6.12
N LEU A 56 7.19 -4.97 5.76
CA LEU A 56 7.66 -3.60 5.89
C LEU A 56 7.51 -3.13 7.33
N THR A 57 8.25 -3.78 8.24
CA THR A 57 8.16 -3.58 9.68
C THR A 57 8.49 -2.16 10.14
N SER A 58 9.16 -1.35 9.32
CA SER A 58 9.50 0.05 9.61
C SER A 58 8.57 1.06 8.94
N LEU A 59 7.54 0.61 8.20
CA LEU A 59 6.70 1.50 7.40
C LEU A 59 5.75 2.30 8.27
N GLU A 60 5.95 3.61 8.31
CA GLU A 60 5.15 4.54 9.11
C GLU A 60 4.08 5.24 8.27
N THR A 61 4.37 5.52 6.99
CA THR A 61 3.50 6.25 6.07
C THR A 61 3.21 5.44 4.81
N LEU A 62 1.92 5.31 4.48
CA LEU A 62 1.44 4.72 3.23
C LEU A 62 0.46 5.67 2.54
N ASP A 63 0.85 6.15 1.38
CA ASP A 63 0.04 7.03 0.56
C ASP A 63 -0.37 6.32 -0.73
N ILE A 64 -1.68 6.29 -1.02
CA ILE A 64 -2.25 5.61 -2.18
C ILE A 64 -3.10 6.60 -2.98
N LEU A 65 -2.66 6.87 -4.21
CA LEU A 65 -3.19 7.95 -5.02
C LEU A 65 -3.54 7.47 -6.43
N LYS A 66 -4.67 7.95 -6.96
CA LYS A 66 -5.10 7.71 -8.36
C LYS A 66 -5.12 6.22 -8.78
N CYS A 67 -5.43 5.31 -7.86
CA CYS A 67 -5.58 3.89 -8.12
C CYS A 67 -7.07 3.51 -8.18
N GLU A 68 -7.72 3.76 -9.33
CA GLU A 68 -9.19 3.72 -9.45
C GLU A 68 -9.81 2.34 -9.21
N LYS A 69 -9.12 1.27 -9.63
CA LYS A 69 -9.62 -0.11 -9.52
C LYS A 69 -9.23 -0.81 -8.22
N LEU A 70 -8.48 -0.14 -7.34
CA LEU A 70 -7.98 -0.74 -6.10
C LEU A 70 -9.11 -0.88 -5.09
N LYS A 71 -9.34 -2.11 -4.62
CA LYS A 71 -10.51 -2.46 -3.80
C LYS A 71 -10.17 -2.88 -2.38
N SER A 72 -8.97 -3.36 -2.11
CA SER A 72 -8.63 -3.93 -0.80
C SER A 72 -7.14 -3.81 -0.54
N PHE A 73 -6.80 -3.82 0.75
CA PHE A 73 -5.44 -4.08 1.20
C PHE A 73 -5.07 -5.56 0.97
N PRO A 74 -3.79 -5.92 1.14
CA PRO A 74 -3.39 -7.32 1.12
C PRO A 74 -4.14 -8.12 2.19
N LYS A 75 -4.41 -9.41 1.93
CA LYS A 75 -5.16 -10.28 2.87
C LYS A 75 -4.51 -10.41 4.23
N GLN A 76 -3.19 -10.34 4.27
CA GLN A 76 -2.41 -10.42 5.50
C GLN A 76 -2.57 -9.15 6.35
N GLY A 77 -3.00 -8.04 5.74
CA GLY A 77 -3.17 -6.75 6.41
C GLY A 77 -2.02 -5.78 6.14
N LEU A 78 -2.09 -4.64 6.82
CA LEU A 78 -1.07 -3.59 6.79
C LEU A 78 -0.02 -3.86 7.89
N PRO A 79 1.22 -3.34 7.75
CA PRO A 79 2.23 -3.44 8.79
C PRO A 79 1.80 -2.71 10.07
N SER A 80 2.14 -3.26 11.23
CA SER A 80 1.75 -2.72 12.54
C SER A 80 2.44 -1.41 12.92
N SER A 81 3.53 -1.06 12.24
CA SER A 81 4.22 0.23 12.37
C SER A 81 3.51 1.37 11.66
N LEU A 82 2.50 1.08 10.83
CA LEU A 82 1.82 2.07 10.02
C LEU A 82 1.02 3.01 10.93
N SER A 83 1.37 4.30 10.89
CA SER A 83 0.77 5.35 11.71
C SER A 83 0.04 6.40 10.86
N ARG A 84 0.34 6.46 9.56
CA ARG A 84 -0.34 7.31 8.59
C ARG A 84 -0.79 6.51 7.38
N LEU A 85 -2.05 6.71 6.99
CA LEU A 85 -2.62 6.21 5.75
C LEU A 85 -3.35 7.34 5.02
N TYR A 86 -2.89 7.70 3.83
CA TYR A 86 -3.57 8.67 2.97
C TYR A 86 -4.11 8.00 1.70
N ILE A 87 -5.39 8.26 1.39
CA ILE A 87 -6.07 7.69 0.23
C ILE A 87 -6.76 8.80 -0.56
N GLU A 88 -6.23 9.07 -1.76
CA GLU A 88 -6.77 10.09 -2.67
C GLU A 88 -7.08 9.50 -4.05
N LYS A 89 -8.20 9.91 -4.66
CA LYS A 89 -8.61 9.48 -6.01
C LYS A 89 -8.62 7.94 -6.18
N CYS A 90 -8.91 7.21 -5.10
CA CYS A 90 -9.10 5.76 -5.06
C CYS A 90 -10.53 5.44 -4.55
N PRO A 91 -11.58 5.69 -5.35
CA PRO A 91 -12.96 5.68 -4.88
C PRO A 91 -13.42 4.34 -4.29
N LEU A 92 -12.98 3.22 -4.88
CA LEU A 92 -13.36 1.88 -4.43
C LEU A 92 -12.75 1.53 -3.06
N LEU A 93 -11.45 1.80 -2.87
CA LEU A 93 -10.77 1.59 -1.60
C LEU A 93 -11.28 2.56 -0.53
N LYS A 94 -11.44 3.84 -0.85
CA LYS A 94 -11.96 4.87 0.07
C LYS A 94 -13.35 4.53 0.58
N LYS A 95 -14.24 4.03 -0.30
CA LYS A 95 -15.57 3.53 0.10
C LYS A 95 -15.48 2.36 1.08
N ARG A 96 -14.48 1.48 0.92
CA ARG A 96 -14.29 0.32 1.80
C ARG A 96 -13.54 0.63 3.07
N CYS A 97 -12.90 1.79 3.19
CA CYS A 97 -12.32 2.31 4.44
C CYS A 97 -13.30 3.20 5.22
N GLN A 98 -14.57 3.29 4.81
CA GLN A 98 -15.56 4.12 5.51
C GLN A 98 -15.72 3.67 6.97
N ARG A 99 -15.66 4.63 7.89
CA ARG A 99 -15.85 4.41 9.33
C ARG A 99 -17.12 3.60 9.61
N ASP A 100 -16.95 2.55 10.40
CA ASP A 100 -17.99 1.64 10.93
C ASP A 100 -18.84 0.88 9.89
N LYS A 101 -18.55 1.04 8.59
CA LYS A 101 -19.32 0.44 7.48
C LYS A 101 -18.45 -0.26 6.44
N GLY A 102 -17.22 0.20 6.29
CA GLY A 102 -16.28 -0.25 5.28
C GLY A 102 -15.70 -1.62 5.63
N LYS A 103 -15.62 -2.52 4.63
CA LYS A 103 -15.00 -3.85 4.80
C LYS A 103 -13.53 -3.81 5.23
N GLU A 104 -12.82 -2.74 4.89
CA GLU A 104 -11.43 -2.53 5.29
C GLU A 104 -11.30 -1.72 6.59
N TRP A 105 -12.40 -1.17 7.14
CA TRP A 105 -12.35 -0.34 8.35
C TRP A 105 -11.62 -1.01 9.52
N PRO A 106 -11.85 -2.31 9.85
CA PRO A 106 -11.11 -2.96 10.93
C PRO A 106 -9.58 -2.98 10.74
N ASN A 107 -9.11 -2.94 9.49
CA ASN A 107 -7.69 -2.94 9.16
C ASN A 107 -7.03 -1.57 9.33
N VAL A 108 -7.82 -0.49 9.31
CA VAL A 108 -7.31 0.89 9.28
C VAL A 108 -7.85 1.75 10.42
N SER A 109 -8.74 1.22 11.25
CA SER A 109 -9.39 1.97 12.33
C SER A 109 -8.39 2.51 13.34
N HIS A 110 -7.30 1.80 13.62
CA HIS A 110 -6.23 2.27 14.52
C HIS A 110 -5.39 3.43 13.94
N ILE A 111 -5.50 3.67 12.63
CA ILE A 111 -4.76 4.72 11.89
C ILE A 111 -5.66 5.92 11.61
N LEU A 112 -6.93 5.66 11.28
CA LEU A 112 -7.92 6.65 10.85
C LEU A 112 -8.92 7.03 11.97
N ALA A 113 -8.67 6.62 13.21
CA ALA A 113 -9.52 6.88 14.39
C ALA A 113 -9.71 8.38 14.65
#